data_AF-A0A1A8J1J0-F1
#
_entry.id   AF-A0A1A8J1J0-F1
#
_cell.length_a   1.000
_cell.length_b   1.000
_cell.length_c   1.000
_cell.angle_alpha   90.00
_cell.angle_beta   90.00
_cell.angle_gamma   90.00
#
_symmetry.space_group_name_H-M   'P 1'
#
loop_
_entity.id
_entity.type
_entity.pdbx_description
1 polymer ?
#
loop_
_entity_poly.entity_id
_entity_poly.type
_entity_poly.pdbx_seq_one_letter_code
_entity_poly.pdbx_strand_id
1 'polypeptide(L)' 'GCHTCAQQKGDHRSPAGLPNTLPTPSHLWSHVALDLVCGLPNSHGLNIILTIVDRFSKACHLKPLKSLPSSTVTAKL' A
#
# COMPACT_ATOMS: atom_id res chain seq x y z
N GLY A 1 9.80 7.24 38.12
CA GLY A 1 9.23 6.31 37.13
C GLY A 1 10.33 5.40 36.62
N CYS A 2 10.04 4.13 36.32
CA CYS A 2 11.01 3.15 35.82
C CYS A 2 11.19 3.25 34.30
N HIS A 3 12.43 3.32 33.82
CA HIS A 3 12.76 3.40 32.39
C HIS A 3 12.28 2.18 31.61
N THR A 4 12.54 0.97 32.11
CA THR A 4 12.10 -0.28 31.49
C THR A 4 10.58 -0.36 31.33
N CYS A 5 9.83 0.10 32.33
CA CYS A 5 8.37 0.15 32.27
C CYS A 5 7.87 1.18 31.25
N ALA A 6 8.57 2.32 31.11
CA ALA A 6 8.20 3.34 30.13
C ALA A 6 8.42 2.88 28.68
N GLN A 7 9.45 2.06 28.42
CA GLN A 7 9.74 1.51 27.09
C GLN A 7 8.78 0.38 26.68
N GLN A 8 8.32 -0.43 27.64
CA GLN A 8 7.37 -1.53 27.38
C GLN A 8 5.91 -1.06 27.36
N LYS A 9 5.63 0.13 27.90
CA LYS A 9 4.30 0.71 27.87
C LYS A 9 4.04 1.24 26.47
N GLY A 10 3.09 0.62 25.77
CA GLY A 10 2.61 1.11 24.48
C GLY A 10 2.17 2.58 24.59
N ASP A 11 2.43 3.33 23.54
CA ASP A 11 2.07 4.75 23.47
C ASP A 11 0.54 4.87 23.58
N HIS A 12 0.08 5.54 24.63
CA HIS A 12 -1.35 5.71 24.91
C HIS A 12 -1.80 7.14 24.53
N ARG A 13 -1.04 7.80 23.64
CA ARG A 13 -1.48 9.05 23.04
C ARG A 13 -2.68 8.78 22.14
N SER A 14 -3.63 9.70 22.16
CA SER A 14 -4.75 9.70 21.23
C SER A 14 -4.21 9.60 19.79
N PRO A 15 -4.88 8.86 18.88
CA PRO A 15 -4.49 8.79 17.49
C PRO A 15 -4.24 10.19 16.92
N ALA A 16 -3.25 10.30 16.03
CA ALA A 16 -2.82 11.56 15.43
C ALA A 16 -3.90 12.16 14.51
N GLY A 17 -4.94 12.75 15.09
CA GLY A 17 -5.95 13.55 14.41
C GLY A 17 -6.69 12.86 13.25
N LEU A 18 -7.30 13.67 12.38
CA LEU A 18 -7.90 13.18 11.15
C LEU A 18 -6.82 12.73 10.16
N PRO A 19 -7.03 11.62 9.43
CA PRO A 19 -6.18 11.25 8.31
C PRO A 19 -6.10 12.39 7.30
N ASN A 20 -4.90 12.81 6.91
CA ASN A 20 -4.71 13.76 5.83
C ASN A 20 -5.07 13.08 4.50
N THR A 21 -6.27 13.38 3.98
CA THR A 21 -6.73 12.82 2.71
C THR A 21 -6.07 13.54 1.55
N LEU A 22 -5.60 12.77 0.56
CA LEU A 22 -5.04 13.35 -0.66
C LEU A 22 -6.17 14.01 -1.48
N PRO A 23 -5.89 15.13 -2.16
CA PRO A 23 -6.90 15.82 -2.97
C PRO A 23 -7.42 14.91 -4.08
N THR A 24 -8.69 15.12 -4.44
CA THR A 24 -9.32 14.42 -5.56
C THR A 24 -8.62 14.80 -6.86
N PRO A 25 -8.19 13.81 -7.67
CA PRO A 25 -7.59 14.09 -8.97
C PRO A 25 -8.57 14.82 -9.91
N SER A 26 -8.06 15.56 -10.89
CA SER A 26 -8.90 16.31 -11.84
C SER A 26 -9.03 15.66 -13.22
N HIS A 27 -8.19 14.69 -13.53
CA HIS A 27 -8.13 14.03 -14.84
C HIS A 27 -7.83 12.54 -14.69
N LEU A 28 -8.30 11.75 -15.66
CA LEU A 28 -8.05 10.31 -15.76
C LEU A 28 -6.54 10.03 -15.72
N TRP A 29 -6.15 8.98 -14.99
CA TRP A 29 -4.77 8.48 -14.91
C TRP A 29 -3.75 9.46 -14.31
N SER A 30 -4.19 10.59 -13.77
CA SER A 30 -3.30 11.61 -13.20
C SER A 30 -2.70 11.22 -11.86
N HIS A 31 -3.43 10.41 -11.10
CA HIS A 31 -2.97 9.90 -9.82
C HIS A 31 -3.35 8.44 -9.69
N VAL A 32 -2.32 7.60 -9.68
CA VAL A 32 -2.46 6.15 -9.61
C VAL A 32 -2.00 5.69 -8.24
N ALA A 33 -2.80 4.83 -7.60
CA ALA A 33 -2.38 4.10 -6.42
C ALA A 33 -1.89 2.71 -6.85
N LEU A 34 -0.75 2.31 -6.30
CA LEU A 34 -0.16 0.99 -6.49
C LEU A 34 -0.16 0.25 -5.16
N ASP A 35 -0.56 -1.02 -5.17
CA ASP A 35 -0.47 -1.90 -3.99
C ASP A 35 -0.16 -3.35 -4.39
N LEU A 36 0.48 -4.11 -3.51
CA LEU A 36 0.89 -5.49 -3.71
C LEU A 36 0.19 -6.41 -2.71
N VAL A 37 -0.78 -7.16 -3.19
CA VAL A 37 -1.42 -8.23 -2.40
C VAL A 37 -0.53 -9.47 -2.46
N CYS A 38 0.07 -9.83 -1.33
CA CYS A 38 1.03 -10.93 -1.23
C CYS A 38 0.48 -12.10 -0.39
N GLY A 39 1.16 -13.25 -0.43
CA GLY A 39 0.80 -14.41 0.40
C GLY A 39 -0.44 -15.15 -0.09
N LEU A 40 -0.79 -15.02 -1.36
CA LEU A 40 -1.91 -15.73 -1.96
C LEU A 40 -1.56 -17.21 -2.19
N PRO A 41 -2.55 -18.11 -2.20
CA PRO A 41 -2.35 -19.47 -2.66
C PRO A 41 -1.70 -19.48 -4.05
N ASN A 42 -0.70 -20.34 -4.22
CA ASN A 42 0.07 -20.38 -5.45
C ASN A 42 -0.81 -20.86 -6.62
N SER A 43 -0.95 -20.04 -7.65
CA SER A 43 -1.63 -20.38 -8.90
C SER A 43 -0.63 -20.29 -10.05
N HIS A 44 -0.20 -21.43 -10.60
CA HIS A 44 0.81 -21.48 -11.68
C HIS A 44 2.12 -20.73 -11.37
N GLY A 45 2.55 -20.70 -10.10
CA GLY A 45 3.76 -19.97 -9.70
C GLY A 45 3.52 -18.47 -9.46
N LEU A 46 2.26 -18.02 -9.46
CA LEU A 46 1.85 -16.65 -9.17
C LEU A 46 1.18 -16.63 -7.79
N ASN A 47 1.71 -15.83 -6.89
CA ASN A 47 1.24 -15.71 -5.50
C ASN A 47 1.08 -14.26 -5.03
N ILE A 48 1.24 -13.31 -5.96
CA ILE A 48 1.18 -11.88 -5.72
C ILE A 48 0.31 -11.22 -6.79
N ILE A 49 -0.48 -10.23 -6.41
CA ILE A 49 -1.24 -9.38 -7.33
C ILE A 49 -0.79 -7.93 -7.12
N LEU A 50 -0.32 -7.30 -8.20
CA LEU A 50 -0.15 -5.86 -8.30
C LEU A 50 -1.49 -5.22 -8.67
N THR A 51 -1.98 -4.35 -7.81
CA THR A 51 -3.17 -3.54 -8.06
C THR A 51 -2.74 -2.15 -8.51
N ILE A 52 -3.33 -1.68 -9.60
CA ILE A 52 -3.09 -0.36 -10.19
C ILE A 52 -4.44 0.33 -10.28
N VAL A 53 -4.65 1.32 -9.41
CA VAL A 53 -5.95 1.98 -9.27
C VAL A 53 -5.84 3.42 -9.70
N ASP A 54 -6.58 3.81 -10.73
CA ASP A 54 -6.78 5.22 -11.04
C ASP A 54 -7.69 5.83 -9.96
N ARG A 55 -7.15 6.78 -9.19
CA ARG A 55 -7.89 7.37 -8.08
C ARG A 55 -9.04 8.27 -8.54
N PHE A 56 -9.00 8.75 -9.80
CA PHE A 56 -10.06 9.54 -10.40
C PHE A 56 -11.27 8.66 -10.74
N SER A 57 -11.11 7.72 -11.67
CA SER A 57 -12.20 6.87 -12.17
C SER A 57 -12.54 5.67 -11.29
N LYS A 58 -11.66 5.32 -10.34
CA LYS A 58 -11.68 4.05 -9.60
C LYS A 58 -11.49 2.81 -10.48
N ALA A 59 -11.06 2.97 -11.72
CA ALA A 59 -10.65 1.86 -12.57
C ALA A 59 -9.46 1.13 -11.93
N CYS A 60 -9.51 -0.20 -11.92
CA CYS A 60 -8.50 -1.06 -11.31
C CYS A 60 -7.96 -2.04 -12.34
N HIS A 61 -6.63 -2.09 -12.49
CA HIS A 61 -5.94 -3.12 -13.24
C HIS A 61 -5.21 -4.04 -12.26
N LEU A 62 -5.43 -5.35 -12.42
CA LEU A 62 -4.80 -6.38 -11.63
C LEU A 62 -3.77 -7.11 -12.49
N LYS A 63 -2.51 -7.13 -12.04
CA LYS A 63 -1.44 -7.90 -12.68
C LYS A 63 -0.93 -8.97 -11.72
N PRO A 64 -1.01 -10.26 -12.08
CA PRO A 64 -0.40 -11.31 -11.27
C PRO A 64 1.13 -11.30 -11.43
N LEU A 65 1.85 -11.55 -10.35
CA LEU A 65 3.31 -11.58 -10.27
C LEU A 65 3.78 -12.89 -9.62
N LYS A 66 4.96 -13.36 -10.05
CA LYS A 66 5.61 -14.58 -9.52
C LYS A 66 6.40 -14.34 -8.23
N SER A 67 6.87 -13.11 -8.03
CA SER A 67 7.68 -12.71 -6.89
C SER A 67 7.55 -11.21 -6.65
N LEU A 68 7.94 -10.77 -5.45
CA LEU A 68 7.95 -9.36 -5.09
C LEU A 68 8.91 -8.61 -6.03
N PRO A 69 8.46 -7.54 -6.70
CA PRO A 69 9.35 -6.72 -7.49
C PRO A 69 10.31 -5.98 -6.56
N SER A 70 11.59 -5.93 -6.94
CA SER A 70 12.57 -5.09 -6.26
C SER A 70 12.17 -3.62 -6.35
N SER A 71 12.49 -2.80 -5.35
CA SER A 71 12.11 -1.38 -5.26
C SER A 71 12.48 -0.58 -6.52
N THR A 72 13.59 -0.92 -7.17
CA THR A 72 14.04 -0.30 -8.43
C THR A 72 13.12 -0.59 -9.61
N VAL A 73 12.44 -1.74 -9.62
CA VAL A 73 11.51 -2.14 -10.68
C VAL A 73 10.17 -1.44 -10.48
N THR A 74 9.72 -1.31 -9.23
CA THR A 74 8.46 -0.62 -8.88
C THR A 74 8.54 0.90 -9.13
N ALA A 75 9.69 1.53 -8.89
CA ALA A 75 9.86 2.97 -9.07
C ALA A 75 9.87 3.44 -10.55
N LYS A 76 9.94 2.49 -11.50
CA LYS A 76 9.96 2.77 -12.95
C LYS A 76 8.64 2.46 -13.65
N LEU A 77 7.63 1.99 -12.91
CA LEU A 77 6.25 1.82 -13.38
C LEU A 77 5.53 3.17 -13.38
#